data_AF-A0A0F9GBQ4-F1
#
_entry.id   AF-A0A0F9GBQ4-F1
#
_cell.length_a   1.000
_cell.length_b   1.000
_cell.length_c   1.000
_cell.angle_alpha   90.00
_cell.angle_beta   90.00
_cell.angle_gamma   90.00
#
_symmetry.space_group_name_H-M   'P 1'
#
loop_
_entity.id
_entity.type
_entity.pdbx_description
1 polymer ?
#
loop_
_entity_poly.entity_id
_entity_poly.type
_entity_poly.pdbx_seq_one_letter_code
_entity_poly.pdbx_strand_id
1 'polypeptide(L)'
;MCDNAKSQRCKICNSSELAVFAHTATCRNCGVLLCYPYPKSDTEVHRCGAGKDNGGDAKQRNNVRLQWHLKSGALNHHNFTNMSLFALSDADRPREMNILDYGGGGGQFALVMKSLFPLSEVYIVDIRDATLLDQYRPLNRQIEFDNFLSDATRFDVIFMNDVLEHVSDPLGVLNTLRRKLVDADSRIFVDTPCQFWLYPITKRLNKQLYTKVLRGTVDYDHQQIWSKSSFAYVA
;
A
#
# COMPACT_ATOMS: atom_id res chain seq x y z
N MET A 1 -19.16 -11.00 14.58
CA MET A 1 -18.31 -10.22 15.51
C MET A 1 -16.91 -10.75 15.35
N CYS A 2 -15.96 -9.92 14.93
CA CYS A 2 -14.56 -10.33 14.78
C CYS A 2 -13.89 -10.29 16.16
N ASP A 3 -13.41 -11.43 16.64
CA ASP A 3 -12.70 -11.54 17.91
C ASP A 3 -11.30 -10.95 17.77
N ASN A 4 -11.06 -9.78 18.35
CA ASN A 4 -9.80 -9.05 18.21
C ASN A 4 -8.77 -9.40 19.31
N ALA A 5 -7.51 -9.64 18.94
CA ALA A 5 -6.41 -9.77 19.90
C ALA A 5 -5.98 -8.38 20.41
N LYS A 6 -6.03 -8.16 21.73
CA LYS A 6 -5.56 -6.90 22.35
C LYS A 6 -4.03 -6.93 22.50
N SER A 7 -3.29 -6.65 21.42
CA SER A 7 -1.86 -6.32 21.57
C SER A 7 -1.71 -4.98 22.27
N GLN A 8 -0.96 -4.93 23.37
CA GLN A 8 -0.71 -3.68 24.10
C GLN A 8 0.46 -2.86 23.54
N ARG A 9 1.10 -3.30 22.44
CA ARG A 9 2.30 -2.67 21.89
C ARG A 9 2.10 -2.22 20.45
N CYS A 10 2.72 -1.10 20.11
CA CYS A 10 2.74 -0.56 18.76
C CYS A 10 3.38 -1.54 17.78
N LYS A 11 2.66 -1.93 16.71
CA LYS A 11 3.19 -2.82 15.66
C LYS A 11 4.33 -2.25 14.82
N ILE A 12 4.67 -0.97 14.97
CA ILE A 12 5.76 -0.30 14.22
C ILE A 12 7.03 -0.14 15.06
N CYS A 13 6.91 0.38 16.30
CA CYS A 13 8.09 0.67 17.14
C CYS A 13 8.15 -0.15 18.44
N ASN A 14 7.22 -1.10 18.64
CA ASN A 14 7.11 -1.97 19.81
C ASN A 14 6.92 -1.26 21.17
N SER A 15 6.69 0.07 21.18
CA SER A 15 6.38 0.85 22.37
C SER A 15 5.03 0.42 22.98
N SER A 16 4.96 0.38 24.31
CA SER A 16 3.71 0.18 25.07
C SER A 16 2.87 1.45 25.22
N GLU A 17 3.33 2.60 24.74
CA GLU A 17 2.65 3.88 24.91
C GLU A 17 1.59 4.13 23.83
N LEU A 18 0.50 3.35 23.88
CA LEU A 18 -0.64 3.52 23.00
C LEU A 18 -1.73 4.38 23.63
N ALA A 19 -2.13 5.45 22.96
CA ALA A 19 -3.30 6.25 23.29
C ALA A 19 -4.50 5.78 22.46
N VAL A 20 -5.35 4.93 23.06
CA VAL A 20 -6.55 4.39 22.42
C VAL A 20 -7.69 5.42 22.44
N PHE A 21 -8.33 5.62 21.29
CA PHE A 21 -9.53 6.44 21.16
C PHE A 21 -10.41 5.91 20.01
N ALA A 22 -11.70 5.71 20.27
CA ALA A 22 -12.64 5.06 19.36
C ALA A 22 -12.10 3.71 18.85
N HIS A 23 -12.05 3.49 17.53
CA HIS A 23 -11.51 2.30 16.87
C HIS A 23 -10.04 2.45 16.46
N THR A 24 -9.30 3.37 17.11
CA THR A 24 -7.93 3.69 16.74
C THR A 24 -7.00 3.76 17.95
N ALA A 25 -5.70 3.61 17.71
CA ALA A 25 -4.65 3.87 18.70
C ALA A 25 -3.55 4.74 18.08
N THR A 26 -3.17 5.82 18.76
CA THR A 26 -1.97 6.61 18.40
C THR A 26 -0.80 6.16 19.27
N CYS A 27 0.33 5.80 18.67
CA CYS A 27 1.56 5.56 19.43
C CYS A 27 2.18 6.89 19.86
N ARG A 28 2.45 7.07 21.16
CA ARG A 28 3.09 8.30 21.67
C ARG A 28 4.58 8.38 21.33
N ASN A 29 5.23 7.24 21.09
CA ASN A 29 6.64 7.18 20.74
C ASN A 29 6.90 7.52 19.26
N CYS A 30 6.32 6.75 18.33
CA CYS A 30 6.56 6.96 16.90
C CYS A 30 5.46 7.76 16.18
N GLY A 31 4.38 8.14 16.88
CA GLY A 31 3.33 8.98 16.33
C GLY A 31 2.36 8.29 15.37
N VAL A 32 2.58 7.03 14.95
CA VAL A 32 1.69 6.33 14.02
C VAL A 32 0.26 6.22 14.57
N LEU A 33 -0.73 6.38 13.71
CA LEU A 33 -2.14 6.18 14.00
C LEU A 33 -2.56 4.83 13.41
N LEU A 34 -3.15 3.98 14.22
CA LEU A 34 -3.43 2.58 13.89
C LEU A 34 -4.91 2.29 14.03
N CYS A 35 -5.46 1.44 13.15
CA CYS A 35 -6.70 0.72 13.42
C CYS A 35 -6.48 -0.14 14.68
N TYR A 36 -7.38 -0.02 15.64
CA TYR A 36 -7.24 -0.70 16.93
C TYR A 36 -8.58 -1.21 17.47
N PRO A 37 -8.66 -2.48 17.92
CA PRO A 37 -7.59 -3.48 17.94
C PRO A 37 -7.06 -3.88 16.55
N TYR A 38 -5.87 -4.47 16.51
CA TYR A 38 -5.26 -4.91 15.24
C TYR A 38 -6.05 -6.06 14.61
N PRO A 39 -6.23 -6.06 13.28
CA PRO A 39 -6.60 -7.26 12.55
C PRO A 39 -5.56 -8.37 12.79
N LYS A 40 -6.00 -9.63 12.82
CA LYS A 40 -5.12 -10.80 13.04
C LYS A 40 -4.25 -11.12 11.82
N SER A 41 -4.73 -10.79 10.62
CA SER A 41 -4.06 -11.14 9.37
C SER A 41 -4.61 -10.31 8.20
N ASP A 42 -3.87 -10.28 7.09
CA ASP A 42 -4.34 -9.70 5.83
C ASP A 42 -5.61 -10.40 5.32
N THR A 43 -5.75 -11.71 5.57
CA THR A 43 -6.99 -12.45 5.26
C THR A 43 -8.20 -11.95 6.05
N GLU A 44 -8.03 -11.49 7.30
CA GLU A 44 -9.11 -10.87 8.07
C GLU A 44 -9.46 -9.48 7.51
N VAL A 45 -8.44 -8.69 7.16
CA VAL A 45 -8.58 -7.38 6.52
C VAL A 45 -9.42 -7.49 5.26
N HIS A 46 -9.06 -8.40 4.36
CA HIS A 46 -9.79 -8.64 3.12
C HIS A 46 -11.24 -9.10 3.32
N ARG A 47 -11.50 -9.94 4.33
CA ARG A 47 -12.86 -10.43 4.64
C ARG A 47 -13.75 -9.32 5.21
N CYS A 48 -13.17 -8.40 5.99
CA CYS A 48 -13.91 -7.39 6.74
C CYS A 48 -14.02 -6.05 6.00
N GLY A 49 -13.11 -5.77 5.08
CA GLY A 49 -13.02 -4.53 4.32
C GLY A 49 -13.80 -4.49 3.00
N ALA A 50 -13.51 -3.49 2.18
CA ALA A 50 -14.11 -3.19 0.88
C ALA A 50 -13.83 -4.27 -0.19
N GLY A 51 -12.94 -5.23 0.11
CA GLY A 51 -12.67 -6.42 -0.69
C GLY A 51 -13.75 -7.50 -0.64
N LYS A 52 -14.89 -7.27 0.03
CA LYS A 52 -16.03 -8.20 0.00
C LYS A 52 -16.50 -8.45 -1.43
N ASP A 53 -16.33 -9.69 -1.89
CA ASP A 53 -17.12 -10.24 -2.97
C ASP A 53 -18.58 -10.29 -2.52
N ASN A 54 -19.29 -9.19 -2.73
CA ASN A 54 -20.74 -9.15 -2.59
C ASN A 54 -21.29 -10.11 -3.65
N GLY A 55 -21.89 -11.21 -3.22
CA GLY A 55 -22.45 -12.24 -4.10
C GLY A 55 -23.22 -11.63 -5.28
N GLY A 56 -22.97 -12.16 -6.48
CA GLY A 56 -23.49 -11.63 -7.75
C GLY A 56 -22.94 -12.41 -8.95
N ASP A 57 -23.32 -12.02 -10.17
CA ASP A 57 -22.76 -12.62 -11.39
C ASP A 57 -21.29 -12.22 -11.59
N ALA A 58 -20.44 -13.19 -11.96
CA ALA A 58 -19.01 -12.98 -12.19
C ALA A 58 -18.73 -11.95 -13.29
N LYS A 59 -19.56 -11.92 -14.32
CA LYS A 59 -19.42 -10.96 -15.43
C LYS A 59 -19.69 -9.52 -14.98
N GLN A 60 -20.70 -9.33 -14.12
CA GLN A 60 -21.02 -8.01 -13.55
C GLN A 60 -19.90 -7.51 -12.63
N ARG A 61 -19.34 -8.39 -11.77
CA ARG A 61 -18.19 -8.03 -10.92
C ARG A 61 -16.98 -7.61 -11.74
N ASN A 62 -16.64 -8.37 -12.80
CA ASN A 62 -15.51 -8.05 -13.67
C ASN A 62 -15.68 -6.69 -14.35
N ASN A 63 -16.90 -6.35 -14.80
CA ASN A 63 -17.14 -5.06 -15.43
C ASN A 63 -17.02 -3.90 -14.44
N VAL A 64 -17.60 -4.02 -13.23
CA VAL A 64 -17.48 -2.98 -12.19
C VAL A 64 -16.01 -2.75 -11.81
N ARG A 65 -15.25 -3.83 -11.65
CA ARG A 65 -13.82 -3.78 -11.34
C ARG A 65 -13.02 -3.11 -12.46
N LEU A 66 -13.29 -3.49 -13.72
CA LEU A 66 -12.68 -2.86 -14.89
C LEU A 66 -12.94 -1.35 -14.89
N GLN A 67 -14.20 -0.92 -14.71
CA GLN A 67 -14.54 0.51 -14.68
C GLN A 67 -13.84 1.24 -13.53
N TRP A 68 -13.74 0.63 -12.35
CA TRP A 68 -13.03 1.21 -11.23
C TRP A 68 -11.54 1.39 -11.53
N HIS A 69 -10.86 0.36 -12.05
CA HIS A 69 -9.44 0.45 -12.38
C HIS A 69 -9.19 1.46 -13.52
N LEU A 70 -10.01 1.49 -14.57
CA LEU A 70 -9.86 2.48 -15.65
C LEU A 70 -9.99 3.91 -15.11
N LYS A 71 -11.00 4.17 -14.27
CA LYS A 71 -11.19 5.49 -13.64
C LYS A 71 -10.04 5.83 -12.69
N SER A 72 -9.64 4.90 -11.83
CA SER A 72 -8.53 5.08 -10.89
C SER A 72 -7.22 5.35 -11.63
N GLY A 73 -6.94 4.60 -12.70
CA GLY A 73 -5.74 4.79 -13.52
C GLY A 73 -5.70 6.16 -14.19
N ALA A 74 -6.84 6.67 -14.68
CA ALA A 74 -6.92 8.01 -15.25
C ALA A 74 -6.67 9.11 -14.20
N LEU A 75 -7.24 8.96 -12.99
CA LEU A 75 -7.04 9.92 -11.90
C LEU A 75 -5.61 9.89 -11.35
N ASN A 76 -5.00 8.70 -11.30
CA ASN A 76 -3.66 8.49 -10.74
C ASN A 76 -2.53 8.65 -11.75
N HIS A 77 -2.82 8.84 -13.04
CA HIS A 77 -1.77 8.96 -14.06
C HIS A 77 -0.73 10.04 -13.73
N HIS A 78 -1.21 11.19 -13.24
CA HIS A 78 -0.32 12.27 -12.79
C HIS A 78 0.44 11.90 -11.51
N ASN A 79 -0.20 11.20 -10.56
CA ASN A 79 0.49 10.73 -9.34
C ASN A 79 1.61 9.76 -9.70
N PHE A 80 1.31 8.76 -10.53
CA PHE A 80 2.30 7.80 -11.04
C PHE A 80 3.47 8.52 -11.72
N THR A 81 3.19 9.50 -12.58
CA THR A 81 4.25 10.27 -13.26
C THR A 81 5.14 11.00 -12.26
N ASN A 82 4.53 11.74 -11.32
CA ASN A 82 5.28 12.51 -10.32
C ASN A 82 6.10 11.60 -9.40
N MET A 83 5.52 10.48 -8.98
CA MET A 83 6.17 9.46 -8.17
C MET A 83 7.39 8.89 -8.90
N SER A 84 7.24 8.50 -10.17
CA SER A 84 8.33 7.95 -10.98
C SER A 84 9.46 8.95 -11.16
N LEU A 85 9.15 10.22 -11.44
CA LEU A 85 10.13 11.30 -11.61
C LEU A 85 10.75 11.78 -10.30
N PHE A 86 10.12 11.49 -9.16
CA PHE A 86 10.72 11.71 -7.85
C PHE A 86 11.70 10.58 -7.50
N ALA A 87 11.31 9.33 -7.76
CA ALA A 87 12.09 8.15 -7.41
C ALA A 87 13.28 7.92 -8.35
N LEU A 88 13.16 8.32 -9.61
CA LEU A 88 14.13 8.07 -10.68
C LEU A 88 14.47 9.35 -11.43
N SER A 89 15.64 9.35 -12.05
CA SER A 89 16.20 10.52 -12.74
C SER A 89 16.28 10.33 -14.25
N ASP A 90 16.60 11.41 -14.97
CA ASP A 90 16.85 11.35 -16.42
C ASP A 90 18.04 10.44 -16.77
N ALA A 91 18.99 10.26 -15.85
CA ALA A 91 20.12 9.34 -16.03
C ALA A 91 19.68 7.87 -16.02
N ASP A 92 18.50 7.56 -15.48
CA ASP A 92 17.98 6.19 -15.42
C ASP A 92 17.19 5.78 -16.66
N ARG A 93 16.75 6.74 -17.49
CA ARG A 93 15.97 6.46 -18.72
C ARG A 93 16.63 5.50 -19.72
N PRO A 94 17.96 5.56 -19.97
CA PRO A 94 18.61 4.62 -20.88
C PRO A 94 19.00 3.29 -20.22
N ARG A 95 18.69 3.07 -18.94
CA ARG A 95 19.03 1.82 -18.23
C ARG A 95 17.96 0.76 -18.44
N GLU A 96 18.41 -0.47 -18.67
CA GLU A 96 17.59 -1.65 -18.45
C GLU A 96 17.46 -1.85 -16.93
N MET A 97 16.24 -1.79 -16.41
CA MET A 97 15.94 -1.93 -14.98
C MET A 97 14.76 -2.88 -14.80
N ASN A 98 14.78 -3.64 -13.72
CA ASN A 98 13.62 -4.39 -13.25
C ASN A 98 12.89 -3.55 -12.21
N ILE A 99 11.66 -3.17 -12.51
CA ILE A 99 10.84 -2.31 -11.66
C ILE A 99 9.64 -3.11 -11.16
N LEU A 100 9.45 -3.20 -9.84
CA LEU A 100 8.30 -3.88 -9.25
C LEU A 100 7.22 -2.88 -8.86
N ASP A 101 5.99 -3.11 -9.30
CA ASP A 101 4.76 -2.53 -8.78
C ASP A 101 4.12 -3.51 -7.79
N TYR A 102 4.39 -3.34 -6.50
CA TYR A 102 3.89 -4.23 -5.44
C TYR A 102 2.54 -3.71 -4.93
N GLY A 103 1.48 -4.49 -5.11
CA GLY A 103 0.08 -4.07 -4.97
C GLY A 103 -0.45 -3.32 -6.19
N GLY A 104 0.09 -3.60 -7.38
CA GLY A 104 -0.17 -2.83 -8.60
C GLY A 104 -1.58 -2.92 -9.19
N GLY A 105 -2.47 -3.75 -8.61
CA GLY A 105 -3.86 -3.87 -9.00
C GLY A 105 -4.05 -4.09 -10.51
N GLY A 106 -4.63 -3.11 -11.19
CA GLY A 106 -5.00 -3.22 -12.60
C GLY A 106 -3.82 -3.17 -13.57
N GLY A 107 -2.61 -2.84 -13.11
CA GLY A 107 -1.39 -2.76 -13.92
C GLY A 107 -1.19 -1.45 -14.69
N GLN A 108 -1.94 -0.40 -14.37
CA GLN A 108 -1.91 0.88 -15.10
C GLN A 108 -0.59 1.62 -14.92
N PHE A 109 0.12 1.41 -13.82
CA PHE A 109 1.42 2.04 -13.54
C PHE A 109 2.47 1.72 -14.62
N ALA A 110 2.45 0.49 -15.16
CA ALA A 110 3.38 0.07 -16.21
C ALA A 110 3.29 0.93 -17.47
N LEU A 111 2.12 1.51 -17.79
CA LEU A 111 1.97 2.42 -18.92
C LEU A 111 2.83 3.68 -18.73
N VAL A 112 2.82 4.25 -17.53
CA VAL A 112 3.63 5.43 -17.19
C VAL A 112 5.11 5.06 -17.23
N MET A 113 5.47 3.93 -16.63
CA MET A 113 6.87 3.48 -16.59
C MET A 113 7.42 3.21 -17.97
N LYS A 114 6.70 2.50 -18.85
CA LYS A 114 7.16 2.25 -20.22
C LYS A 114 7.24 3.53 -21.08
N SER A 115 6.47 4.58 -20.73
CA SER A 115 6.58 5.88 -21.40
C SER A 115 7.81 6.68 -20.96
N LEU A 116 8.22 6.58 -19.69
CA LEU A 116 9.32 7.36 -19.12
C LEU A 116 10.67 6.61 -19.18
N PHE A 117 10.63 5.29 -18.98
CA PHE A 117 11.76 4.38 -18.89
C PHE A 117 11.52 3.18 -19.84
N PRO A 118 11.58 3.38 -21.17
CA PRO A 118 11.13 2.41 -22.16
C PRO A 118 11.93 1.10 -22.18
N LEU A 119 13.16 1.12 -21.68
CA LEU A 119 14.03 -0.06 -21.60
C LEU A 119 13.84 -0.88 -20.32
N SER A 120 13.07 -0.39 -19.35
CA SER A 120 12.85 -1.09 -18.08
C SER A 120 11.74 -2.13 -18.21
N GLU A 121 11.92 -3.30 -17.60
CA GLU A 121 10.88 -4.31 -17.45
C GLU A 121 10.06 -4.03 -16.18
N VAL A 122 8.74 -3.99 -16.33
CA VAL A 122 7.82 -3.71 -15.22
C VAL A 122 7.20 -5.02 -14.78
N TYR A 123 7.43 -5.38 -13.52
CA TYR A 123 6.86 -6.52 -12.84
C TYR A 123 5.70 -6.07 -11.96
N ILE A 124 4.71 -6.93 -11.80
CA ILE A 124 3.55 -6.67 -10.95
C ILE A 124 3.28 -7.86 -10.04
N VAL A 125 2.99 -7.55 -8.77
CA VAL A 125 2.51 -8.51 -7.77
C VAL A 125 1.31 -7.88 -7.09
N ASP A 126 0.20 -8.60 -6.95
CA ASP A 126 -0.96 -8.15 -6.19
C ASP A 126 -1.57 -9.33 -5.46
N ILE A 127 -2.06 -9.13 -4.23
CA ILE A 127 -2.68 -10.20 -3.43
C ILE A 127 -3.85 -10.90 -4.13
N ARG A 128 -4.44 -10.26 -5.14
CA ARG A 128 -5.39 -10.88 -6.06
C ARG A 128 -4.84 -10.83 -7.47
N ASP A 129 -4.18 -11.90 -7.90
CA ASP A 129 -3.59 -12.01 -9.24
C ASP A 129 -4.56 -11.69 -10.39
N ALA A 130 -5.85 -11.97 -10.22
CA ALA A 130 -6.88 -11.64 -11.19
C ALA A 130 -7.20 -10.12 -11.31
N THR A 131 -6.52 -9.24 -10.57
CA THR A 131 -6.64 -7.76 -10.69
C THR A 131 -6.09 -7.24 -11.99
N LEU A 132 -5.00 -7.84 -12.48
CA LEU A 132 -4.32 -7.40 -13.68
C LEU A 132 -5.29 -7.46 -14.87
N LEU A 133 -5.57 -6.28 -15.44
CA LEU A 133 -6.45 -6.17 -16.58
C LEU A 133 -5.75 -6.60 -17.86
N ASP A 134 -6.48 -7.26 -18.75
CA ASP A 134 -5.94 -7.77 -20.02
C ASP A 134 -5.34 -6.66 -20.90
N GLN A 135 -5.86 -5.43 -20.82
CA GLN A 135 -5.34 -4.28 -21.56
C GLN A 135 -3.95 -3.85 -21.09
N TYR A 136 -3.60 -4.10 -19.83
CA TYR A 136 -2.30 -3.73 -19.26
C TYR A 136 -1.35 -4.93 -19.14
N ARG A 137 -1.86 -6.16 -19.26
CA ARG A 137 -1.06 -7.39 -19.22
C ARG A 137 0.16 -7.37 -20.17
N PRO A 138 0.10 -6.87 -21.42
CA PRO A 138 1.27 -6.81 -22.29
C PRO A 138 2.41 -5.90 -21.79
N LEU A 139 2.12 -4.97 -20.88
CA LEU A 139 3.10 -4.05 -20.30
C LEU A 139 3.68 -4.55 -18.98
N ASN A 140 3.13 -5.64 -18.44
CA ASN A 140 3.44 -6.13 -17.10
C ASN A 140 3.94 -7.59 -17.13
N ARG A 141 5.01 -7.86 -16.39
CA ARG A 141 5.48 -9.20 -16.04
C ARG A 141 4.84 -9.61 -14.71
N GLN A 142 3.74 -10.36 -14.76
CA GLN A 142 3.08 -10.80 -13.54
C GLN A 142 3.90 -11.88 -12.82
N ILE A 143 4.15 -11.66 -11.53
CA ILE A 143 4.58 -12.71 -10.59
C ILE A 143 3.37 -12.97 -9.70
N GLU A 144 2.89 -14.21 -9.69
CA GLU A 144 1.75 -14.59 -8.83
C GLU A 144 2.10 -14.38 -7.35
N PHE A 145 1.14 -13.90 -6.55
CA PHE A 145 1.39 -13.52 -5.16
C PHE A 145 1.99 -14.66 -4.33
N ASP A 146 1.45 -15.87 -4.48
CA ASP A 146 1.92 -17.06 -3.76
C ASP A 146 3.34 -17.50 -4.18
N ASN A 147 3.75 -17.15 -5.40
CA ASN A 147 5.07 -17.44 -5.94
C ASN A 147 6.08 -16.32 -5.66
N PHE A 148 5.63 -15.14 -5.19
CA PHE A 148 6.51 -13.99 -5.04
C PHE A 148 7.69 -14.24 -4.10
N LEU A 149 7.50 -14.98 -3.00
CA LEU A 149 8.58 -15.26 -2.05
C LEU A 149 9.68 -16.17 -2.61
N SER A 150 9.30 -17.14 -3.45
CA SER A 150 10.22 -18.13 -4.04
C SER A 150 10.81 -17.67 -5.37
N ASP A 151 10.18 -16.70 -6.03
CA ASP A 151 10.66 -16.12 -7.28
C ASP A 151 12.09 -15.56 -7.13
N ALA A 152 12.96 -15.76 -8.11
CA ALA A 152 14.36 -15.34 -8.03
C ALA A 152 14.61 -13.90 -8.50
N THR A 153 13.60 -13.24 -9.08
CA THR A 153 13.71 -11.90 -9.65
C THR A 153 14.06 -10.89 -8.56
N ARG A 154 14.99 -9.99 -8.90
CA ARG A 154 15.39 -8.85 -8.10
C ARG A 154 15.13 -7.55 -8.86
N PHE A 155 14.93 -6.48 -8.12
CA PHE A 155 14.46 -5.19 -8.63
C PHE A 155 15.42 -4.05 -8.28
N ASP A 156 15.67 -3.18 -9.24
CA ASP A 156 16.37 -1.91 -9.04
C ASP A 156 15.50 -0.96 -8.21
N VAL A 157 14.19 -0.99 -8.45
CA VAL A 157 13.21 -0.13 -7.78
C VAL A 157 11.93 -0.91 -7.51
N ILE A 158 11.43 -0.79 -6.30
CA ILE A 158 10.13 -1.34 -5.89
C ILE A 158 9.23 -0.17 -5.51
N PHE A 159 8.05 -0.06 -6.12
CA PHE A 159 7.02 0.90 -5.78
C PHE A 159 5.92 0.24 -4.95
N MET A 160 5.48 0.93 -3.90
CA MET A 160 4.30 0.60 -3.10
C MET A 160 3.39 1.83 -3.10
N ASN A 161 2.42 1.90 -4.01
CA ASN A 161 1.50 3.03 -4.12
C ASN A 161 0.16 2.72 -3.45
N ASP A 162 -0.11 3.34 -2.30
CA ASP A 162 -1.32 3.11 -1.50
C ASP A 162 -1.45 1.62 -1.13
N VAL A 163 -0.39 1.05 -0.56
CA VAL A 163 -0.32 -0.38 -0.18
C VAL A 163 0.14 -0.55 1.25
N LEU A 164 1.12 0.24 1.68
CA LEU A 164 1.75 0.04 2.99
C LEU A 164 0.75 0.26 4.14
N GLU A 165 -0.31 1.04 3.95
CA GLU A 165 -1.39 1.26 4.90
C GLU A 165 -2.38 0.09 5.01
N HIS A 166 -2.40 -0.80 4.01
CA HIS A 166 -3.34 -1.91 3.95
C HIS A 166 -2.83 -3.20 4.56
N VAL A 167 -1.52 -3.32 4.78
CA VAL A 167 -0.90 -4.54 5.30
C VAL A 167 -0.96 -4.62 6.83
N SER A 168 -1.20 -5.82 7.35
CA SER A 168 -1.25 -6.08 8.79
C SER A 168 0.15 -6.04 9.42
N ASP A 169 1.15 -6.59 8.74
CA ASP A 169 2.58 -6.58 9.11
C ASP A 169 3.44 -5.76 8.11
N PRO A 170 3.44 -4.42 8.20
CA PRO A 170 4.22 -3.58 7.28
C PRO A 170 5.73 -3.81 7.39
N LEU A 171 6.25 -4.16 8.58
CA LEU A 171 7.68 -4.41 8.77
C LEU A 171 8.11 -5.71 8.08
N GLY A 172 7.32 -6.77 8.22
CA GLY A 172 7.55 -8.05 7.54
C GLY A 172 7.52 -7.91 6.02
N VAL A 173 6.57 -7.14 5.49
CA VAL A 173 6.48 -6.84 4.05
C VAL A 173 7.71 -6.05 3.58
N LEU A 174 8.05 -4.94 4.24
CA LEU A 174 9.22 -4.14 3.86
C LEU A 174 10.53 -4.93 3.94
N ASN A 175 10.71 -5.77 4.96
CA ASN A 175 11.86 -6.66 5.07
C ASN A 175 11.90 -7.69 3.92
N THR A 176 10.75 -8.19 3.49
CA THR A 176 10.64 -9.08 2.34
C THR A 176 11.03 -8.38 1.04
N LEU A 177 10.51 -7.18 0.80
CA LEU A 177 10.84 -6.38 -0.37
C LEU A 177 12.32 -5.96 -0.39
N ARG A 178 12.90 -5.64 0.77
CA ARG A 178 14.33 -5.32 0.89
C ARG A 178 15.21 -6.48 0.41
N ARG A 179 14.82 -7.72 0.70
CA ARG A 179 15.54 -8.93 0.22
C ARG A 179 15.40 -9.15 -1.29
N LYS A 180 14.47 -8.46 -1.95
CA LYS A 180 14.24 -8.49 -3.40
C LYS A 180 14.96 -7.38 -4.16
N LEU A 181 15.67 -6.48 -3.47
CA LEU A 181 16.51 -5.49 -4.13
C LEU A 181 17.75 -6.16 -4.77
N VAL A 182 18.21 -5.58 -5.89
CA VAL A 182 19.43 -6.05 -6.59
C VAL A 182 20.66 -5.78 -5.75
N ASP A 183 20.81 -4.56 -5.25
CA ASP A 183 22.00 -4.09 -4.54
C ASP A 183 21.68 -2.96 -3.53
N ALA A 184 22.71 -2.25 -3.07
CA ALA A 184 22.61 -1.16 -2.10
C ALA A 184 22.14 0.17 -2.71
N ASP A 185 22.24 0.33 -4.03
CA ASP A 185 21.78 1.54 -4.73
C ASP A 185 20.29 1.45 -5.10
N SER A 186 19.77 0.21 -5.13
CA SER A 186 18.37 -0.15 -5.33
C SER A 186 17.48 0.32 -4.18
N ARG A 187 16.21 0.65 -4.47
CA ARG A 187 15.34 1.37 -3.51
C ARG A 187 13.91 0.84 -3.47
N ILE A 188 13.27 1.02 -2.31
CA ILE A 188 11.82 0.90 -2.16
C ILE A 188 11.24 2.31 -2.05
N PHE A 189 10.34 2.65 -2.95
CA PHE A 189 9.56 3.87 -2.91
C PHE A 189 8.16 3.54 -2.35
N VAL A 190 7.74 4.29 -1.33
CA VAL A 190 6.43 4.12 -0.69
C VAL A 190 5.65 5.43 -0.79
N ASP A 191 4.47 5.37 -1.40
CA ASP A 191 3.42 6.38 -1.27
C ASP A 191 2.34 5.83 -0.33
N THR A 192 2.01 6.57 0.73
CA THR A 192 1.04 6.13 1.73
C THR A 192 0.51 7.33 2.51
N PRO A 193 -0.74 7.29 3.02
CA PRO A 193 -1.31 8.38 3.79
C PRO A 193 -0.46 8.79 5.00
N CYS A 194 -0.18 10.09 5.10
CA CYS A 194 0.49 10.68 6.25
C CYS A 194 -0.47 11.47 7.14
N GLN A 195 -0.18 11.55 8.43
CA GLN A 195 -0.95 12.41 9.34
C GLN A 195 -0.71 13.88 9.02
N PHE A 196 -1.81 14.62 8.87
CA PHE A 196 -1.78 16.05 8.60
C PHE A 196 -2.48 16.86 9.69
N TRP A 197 -2.46 18.19 9.54
CA TRP A 197 -2.88 19.16 10.56
C TRP A 197 -4.33 18.98 11.08
N LEU A 198 -5.21 18.31 10.34
CA LEU A 198 -6.61 18.14 10.72
C LEU A 198 -6.79 17.26 11.96
N TYR A 199 -5.94 16.24 12.15
CA TYR A 199 -6.02 15.33 13.30
C TYR A 199 -5.85 16.05 14.65
N PRO A 200 -4.76 16.81 14.91
CA PRO A 200 -4.58 17.49 16.18
C PRO A 200 -5.61 18.61 16.40
N ILE A 201 -6.06 19.30 15.34
CA ILE A 201 -7.06 20.37 15.46
C ILE A 201 -8.42 19.80 15.87
N THR A 202 -8.93 18.82 15.12
CA THR A 202 -10.25 18.25 15.41
C THR A 202 -10.29 17.54 16.76
N LYS A 203 -9.19 16.88 17.16
CA LYS A 203 -9.05 16.27 18.49
C LYS A 203 -9.21 17.28 19.64
N ARG A 204 -8.70 18.51 19.46
CA ARG A 204 -8.82 19.59 20.46
C ARG A 204 -10.19 20.26 20.45
N LEU A 205 -10.76 20.49 19.27
CA LEU A 205 -12.00 21.27 19.12
C LEU A 205 -13.26 20.47 19.42
N ASN A 206 -13.38 19.24 18.90
CA ASN A 206 -14.62 18.47 18.98
C ASN A 206 -14.38 16.96 18.84
N LYS A 207 -14.64 16.20 19.91
CA LYS A 207 -14.48 14.73 19.94
C LYS A 207 -15.34 13.99 18.91
N GLN A 208 -16.54 14.49 18.60
CA GLN A 208 -17.41 13.88 17.59
C GLN A 208 -16.85 14.12 16.19
N LEU A 209 -16.37 15.33 15.90
CA LEU A 209 -15.71 15.65 14.63
C LEU A 209 -14.43 14.82 14.47
N TYR A 210 -13.62 14.71 15.51
CA TYR A 210 -12.42 13.86 15.51
C TYR A 210 -12.77 12.39 15.24
N THR A 211 -13.81 11.86 15.90
CA THR A 211 -14.30 10.50 15.62
C THR A 211 -14.74 10.35 14.16
N LYS A 212 -15.36 11.36 13.55
CA LYS A 212 -15.75 11.33 12.13
C LYS A 212 -14.53 11.29 11.21
N VAL A 213 -13.49 12.09 11.50
CA VAL A 213 -12.22 12.06 10.76
C VAL A 213 -11.57 10.68 10.87
N LEU A 214 -11.50 10.11 12.08
CA LEU A 214 -10.92 8.78 12.28
C LEU A 214 -11.69 7.70 11.51
N ARG A 215 -13.02 7.74 11.49
CA ARG A 215 -13.84 6.77 10.74
C ARG A 215 -13.72 6.90 9.23
N GLY A 216 -13.33 8.07 8.72
CA GLY A 216 -13.14 8.30 7.29
C GLY A 216 -11.69 8.11 6.82
N THR A 217 -10.76 7.80 7.72
CA THR A 217 -9.33 7.69 7.38
C THR A 217 -8.68 6.42 7.87
N VAL A 218 -9.18 5.83 8.96
CA VAL A 218 -8.69 4.57 9.51
C VAL A 218 -9.86 3.61 9.61
N ASP A 219 -9.70 2.46 9.02
CA ASP A 219 -10.66 1.37 9.09
C ASP A 219 -9.93 0.03 8.97
N TYR A 220 -10.66 -1.04 8.71
CA TYR A 220 -10.05 -2.35 8.56
C TYR A 220 -9.21 -2.46 7.30
N ASP A 221 -9.49 -1.67 6.25
CA ASP A 221 -8.67 -1.61 5.04
C ASP A 221 -7.47 -0.68 5.25
N HIS A 222 -7.67 0.56 5.70
CA HIS A 222 -6.60 1.52 5.99
C HIS A 222 -6.16 1.38 7.45
N GLN A 223 -5.25 0.44 7.70
CA GLN A 223 -4.85 0.03 9.04
C GLN A 223 -3.88 0.99 9.73
N GLN A 224 -3.12 1.78 8.97
CA GLN A 224 -2.19 2.75 9.54
C GLN A 224 -2.10 4.04 8.75
N ILE A 225 -2.04 5.17 9.47
CA ILE A 225 -1.68 6.49 8.93
C ILE A 225 -0.35 6.89 9.52
N TRP A 226 0.63 7.07 8.64
CA TRP A 226 2.03 7.18 9.00
C TRP A 226 2.37 8.59 9.48
N SER A 227 3.34 8.65 10.40
CA SER A 227 4.03 9.88 10.77
C SER A 227 5.46 9.85 10.22
N LYS A 228 6.08 11.02 10.09
CA LYS A 228 7.51 11.09 9.74
C LYS A 228 8.39 10.29 10.72
N SER A 229 8.06 10.34 12.02
CA SER A 229 8.80 9.63 13.06
C SER A 229 8.62 8.11 12.97
N SER A 230 7.48 7.61 12.50
CA SER A 230 7.28 6.17 12.32
C SER A 230 8.11 5.59 11.18
N PHE A 231 8.41 6.38 10.15
CA PHE A 231 9.31 5.94 9.07
C PHE A 231 10.77 5.76 9.53
N ALA A 232 11.20 6.42 10.61
CA ALA A 232 12.53 6.18 11.17
C ALA A 232 12.71 4.76 11.76
N TYR A 233 11.62 4.02 11.98
CA TYR A 233 11.65 2.63 12.46
C TYR A 233 11.55 1.60 11.32
N VAL A 234 11.41 2.05 10.07
CA VAL A 234 11.29 1.17 8.90
C VAL A 234 12.43 1.33 7.89
N ALA A 235 13.31 2.32 8.12
CA ALA A 235 14.51 2.60 7.30
C ALA A 235 15.72 1.73 7.71
#